data_AF-A0A9P6HME0-F1
#
_entry.id   AF-A0A9P6HME0-F1
#
_cell.length_a   1.000
_cell.length_b   1.000
_cell.length_c   1.000
_cell.angle_alpha   90.00
_cell.angle_beta   90.00
_cell.angle_gamma   90.00
#
_symmetry.space_group_name_H-M   'P 1'
#
loop_
_entity.id
_entity.type
_entity.pdbx_description
1 polymer ?
#
loop_
_entity_poly.entity_id
_entity_poly.type
_entity_poly.pdbx_seq_one_letter_code
_entity_poly.pdbx_strand_id
1 'polypeptide(L)'
;MHRHLLTMPPSDTRSGEMPLPTRTARKFQSSVSEGETVWWESRCGSDLAVPPRNINYTVGDLYIHRNTTGASIQIWICREPNAWQRIVLEYDDKFAPERVISGLSHPSFKDRRLKLRKNGEPSWITKQTCVTNKSRRKGAQ
;
A
#
# COMPACT_ATOMS: atom_id res chain seq x y z
N MET A 1 15.90 44.53 30.95
CA MET A 1 15.91 44.05 29.56
C MET A 1 15.79 42.52 29.60
N HIS A 2 14.61 41.98 29.29
CA HIS A 2 14.29 40.56 29.47
C HIS A 2 14.78 39.76 28.24
N ARG A 3 15.73 38.85 28.45
CA ARG A 3 16.14 37.87 27.43
C ARG A 3 15.07 36.78 27.34
N HIS A 4 14.40 36.68 26.19
CA HIS A 4 13.57 35.55 25.82
C HIS A 4 14.43 34.28 25.75
N LEU A 5 14.13 33.32 26.63
CA LEU A 5 14.62 31.96 26.50
C LEU A 5 13.86 31.30 25.34
N LEU A 6 14.55 31.03 24.24
CA LEU A 6 14.06 30.17 23.18
C LEU A 6 14.01 28.74 23.73
N THR A 7 12.81 28.32 24.15
CA THR A 7 12.52 26.91 24.42
C THR A 7 12.64 26.16 23.10
N MET A 8 13.76 25.46 22.90
CA MET A 8 13.85 24.48 21.82
C MET A 8 12.85 23.35 22.11
N PRO A 9 12.06 22.89 21.14
CA PRO A 9 11.25 21.70 21.32
C PRO A 9 12.18 20.49 21.53
N PRO A 10 11.75 19.48 22.31
CA PRO A 10 12.56 18.30 22.54
C PRO A 10 12.82 17.62 21.20
N SER A 11 14.10 17.56 20.81
CA SER A 11 14.57 16.69 19.74
C SER A 11 14.59 15.26 20.27
N ASP A 12 13.40 14.68 20.47
CA ASP A 12 13.27 13.25 20.71
C ASP A 12 13.46 12.53 19.37
N THR A 13 14.72 12.32 19.02
CA THR A 13 15.11 11.34 18.02
C THR A 13 16.30 10.56 18.58
N ARG A 14 16.06 9.86 19.68
CA ARG A 14 16.94 8.83 20.21
C ARG A 14 16.16 7.55 20.42
N SER A 15 15.97 6.82 19.32
CA SER A 15 16.08 5.36 19.18
C SER A 15 15.65 5.02 17.77
N GLY A 16 16.45 4.25 17.04
CA GLY A 16 16.19 3.81 15.66
C GLY A 16 15.04 2.80 15.54
N GLU A 17 13.99 2.96 16.33
CA GLU A 17 12.76 2.19 16.21
C GLU A 17 11.94 2.78 15.08
N MET A 18 11.73 1.97 14.03
CA MET A 18 10.76 2.34 13.01
C MET A 18 9.38 2.50 13.67
N PRO A 19 8.64 3.56 13.35
CA PRO A 19 7.29 3.73 13.88
C PRO A 19 6.45 2.50 13.53
N LEU A 20 5.64 2.05 14.49
CA LEU A 20 4.74 0.92 14.27
C LEU A 20 3.84 1.20 13.07
N PRO A 21 3.67 0.22 12.16
CA PRO A 21 2.83 0.42 11.00
C PRO A 21 1.36 0.54 11.37
N THR A 22 0.64 1.39 10.65
CA THR A 22 -0.79 1.62 10.86
C THR A 22 -1.62 0.64 10.05
N ARG A 23 -2.53 -0.11 10.69
CA ARG A 23 -3.51 -0.96 10.01
C ARG A 23 -4.67 -0.13 9.47
N THR A 24 -5.06 -0.35 8.22
CA THR A 24 -6.27 0.17 7.62
C THR A 24 -7.05 -0.95 6.95
N ALA A 25 -8.37 -0.88 6.99
CA ALA A 25 -9.26 -1.83 6.33
C ALA A 25 -10.35 -1.09 5.54
N ARG A 26 -10.72 -1.63 4.39
CA ARG A 26 -11.81 -1.12 3.56
C ARG A 26 -12.63 -2.27 3.01
N LYS A 27 -13.94 -2.26 3.27
CA LYS A 27 -14.87 -3.25 2.72
C LYS A 27 -14.80 -3.31 1.19
N PHE A 28 -14.98 -4.51 0.64
CA PHE A 28 -15.15 -4.66 -0.79
C PHE A 28 -16.35 -3.84 -1.27
N GLN A 29 -16.19 -3.14 -2.39
CA GLN A 29 -17.26 -2.31 -2.98
C GLN A 29 -18.23 -3.12 -3.87
N SER A 30 -18.30 -4.44 -3.69
CA SER A 30 -19.18 -5.30 -4.48
C SER A 30 -20.28 -5.85 -3.58
N SER A 31 -21.50 -5.87 -4.08
CA SER A 31 -22.64 -6.52 -3.43
C SER A 31 -22.60 -8.05 -3.49
N VAL A 32 -21.69 -8.63 -4.27
CA VAL A 32 -21.70 -10.07 -4.61
C VAL A 32 -20.76 -10.89 -3.72
N SER A 33 -19.74 -10.27 -3.12
CA SER A 33 -18.86 -10.99 -2.21
C SER A 33 -18.46 -10.13 -1.02
N GLU A 34 -18.53 -10.74 0.16
CA GLU A 34 -18.08 -10.16 1.42
C GLU A 34 -16.55 -10.18 1.51
N GLY A 35 -16.01 -9.32 2.37
CA GLY A 35 -14.58 -9.20 2.64
C GLY A 35 -14.08 -7.76 2.64
N GLU A 36 -12.80 -7.61 2.94
CA GLU A 36 -12.14 -6.32 3.05
C GLU A 36 -10.75 -6.33 2.42
N THR A 37 -10.33 -5.16 1.94
CA THR A 37 -8.93 -4.87 1.64
C THR A 37 -8.30 -4.38 2.92
N VAL A 38 -7.37 -5.16 3.47
CA VAL A 38 -6.59 -4.81 4.66
C VAL A 38 -5.17 -4.48 4.21
N TRP A 39 -4.62 -3.40 4.76
CA TRP A 39 -3.22 -3.10 4.57
C TRP A 39 -2.61 -2.44 5.80
N TRP A 40 -1.30 -2.58 5.90
CA TRP A 40 -0.46 -1.92 6.89
C TRP A 40 0.40 -0.87 6.19
N GLU A 41 0.58 0.31 6.78
CA GLU A 41 1.42 1.38 6.22
C GLU A 41 2.51 1.80 7.21
N SER A 42 3.75 1.92 6.72
CA SER A 42 4.86 2.55 7.45
C SER A 42 5.58 3.60 6.62
N ARG A 43 6.31 4.48 7.31
CA ARG A 43 7.12 5.55 6.71
C ARG A 43 8.47 5.60 7.42
N CYS A 44 9.57 5.52 6.67
CA CYS A 44 10.94 5.62 7.19
C CYS A 44 11.86 6.24 6.13
N GLY A 45 13.05 6.68 6.51
CA GLY A 45 14.04 7.25 5.58
C GLY A 45 14.81 6.23 4.75
N SER A 46 14.50 4.94 4.85
CA SER A 46 15.19 3.86 4.16
C SER A 46 14.21 2.82 3.65
N ASP A 47 14.53 2.20 2.51
CA ASP A 47 13.79 1.05 1.98
C ASP A 47 13.84 -0.14 2.95
N LEU A 48 12.80 -0.97 2.91
CA LEU A 48 12.74 -2.24 3.63
C LEU A 48 13.06 -3.41 2.71
N ALA A 49 13.76 -4.40 3.25
CA ALA A 49 13.91 -5.70 2.59
C ALA A 49 12.62 -6.52 2.67
N VAL A 50 11.96 -6.50 3.83
CA VAL A 50 10.74 -7.27 4.14
C VAL A 50 9.90 -6.50 5.17
N PRO A 51 8.56 -6.67 5.19
CA PRO A 51 7.72 -6.10 6.23
C PRO A 51 8.10 -6.56 7.65
N PRO A 52 7.81 -5.75 8.69
CA PRO A 52 7.99 -6.12 10.09
C PRO A 52 7.19 -7.38 10.45
N ARG A 53 7.79 -8.24 11.27
CA ARG A 53 7.16 -9.50 11.73
C ARG A 53 6.18 -9.30 12.89
N ASN A 54 6.26 -8.17 13.59
CA ASN A 54 5.48 -7.85 14.79
C ASN A 54 4.09 -7.26 14.49
N ILE A 55 3.52 -7.56 13.32
CA ILE A 55 2.16 -7.15 12.96
C ILE A 55 1.29 -8.39 12.83
N ASN A 56 -0.01 -8.25 13.10
CA ASN A 56 -0.95 -9.35 12.93
C ASN A 56 -1.53 -9.29 11.51
N TYR A 57 -1.11 -10.19 10.64
CA TYR A 57 -1.50 -10.21 9.23
C TYR A 57 -2.07 -11.55 8.82
N THR A 58 -2.97 -11.51 7.85
CA THR A 58 -3.58 -12.70 7.24
C THR A 58 -3.24 -12.80 5.76
N VAL A 59 -3.53 -13.96 5.16
CA VAL A 59 -3.33 -14.19 3.73
C VAL A 59 -4.20 -13.22 2.92
N GLY A 60 -3.57 -12.45 2.05
CA GLY A 60 -4.22 -11.39 1.25
C GLY A 60 -4.05 -9.98 1.80
N ASP A 61 -3.57 -9.83 3.04
CA ASP A 61 -3.19 -8.53 3.58
C ASP A 61 -2.02 -7.94 2.81
N LEU A 62 -1.99 -6.61 2.75
CA LEU A 62 -0.96 -5.86 2.07
C LEU A 62 -0.09 -5.11 3.06
N TYR A 63 1.14 -4.86 2.69
CA TYR A 63 2.03 -3.96 3.40
C TYR A 63 2.53 -2.88 2.45
N ILE A 64 2.47 -1.62 2.87
CA ILE A 64 2.93 -0.47 2.10
C ILE A 64 4.00 0.24 2.92
N HIS A 65 5.19 0.35 2.35
CA HIS A 65 6.26 1.15 2.89
C HIS A 65 6.49 2.35 2.00
N ARG A 66 6.60 3.54 2.60
CA ARG A 66 7.01 4.76 1.92
C ARG A 66 8.36 5.22 2.45
N ASN A 67 9.36 5.24 1.56
CA ASN A 67 10.65 5.82 1.88
C ASN A 67 10.57 7.34 1.77
N THR A 68 10.69 8.04 2.90
CA THR A 68 10.57 9.50 2.98
C THR A 68 11.77 10.24 2.39
N THR A 69 12.93 9.58 2.29
CA THR A 69 14.18 10.18 1.80
C THR A 69 14.43 9.85 0.34
N GLY A 70 14.12 8.62 -0.09
CA GLY A 70 14.33 8.15 -1.47
C GLY A 70 13.12 8.26 -2.40
N ALA A 71 11.99 8.80 -1.91
CA ALA A 71 10.72 8.90 -2.65
C ALA A 71 10.19 7.57 -3.24
N SER A 72 10.66 6.44 -2.73
CA SER A 72 10.26 5.10 -3.17
C SER A 72 8.98 4.66 -2.44
N ILE A 73 8.20 3.77 -3.08
CA ILE A 73 7.11 3.05 -2.40
C ILE A 73 7.33 1.58 -2.70
N GLN A 74 7.32 0.77 -1.66
CA GLN A 74 7.43 -0.67 -1.76
C GLN A 74 6.14 -1.28 -1.23
N ILE A 75 5.64 -2.30 -1.92
CA ILE A 75 4.39 -2.96 -1.57
C ILE A 75 4.64 -4.45 -1.50
N TRP A 76 4.09 -5.11 -0.49
CA TRP A 76 4.12 -6.57 -0.35
C TRP A 76 2.71 -7.10 -0.16
N ILE A 77 2.54 -8.38 -0.52
CA ILE A 77 1.34 -9.16 -0.24
C ILE A 77 1.70 -10.39 0.58
N CYS A 78 0.90 -10.69 1.59
CA CYS A 78 0.99 -11.95 2.31
C CYS A 78 0.32 -13.05 1.46
N ARG A 79 1.11 -13.95 0.86
CA ARG A 79 0.58 -15.07 0.05
C ARG A 79 0.18 -16.27 0.92
N GLU A 80 0.99 -16.51 1.94
CA GLU A 80 0.88 -17.61 2.90
C GLU A 80 1.29 -17.07 4.27
N PRO A 81 0.93 -17.72 5.38
CA PRO A 81 1.40 -17.32 6.71
C PRO A 81 2.93 -17.16 6.72
N ASN A 82 3.40 -15.98 7.14
CA ASN A 82 4.82 -15.61 7.14
C ASN A 82 5.52 -15.46 5.77
N ALA A 83 4.78 -15.47 4.66
CA ALA A 83 5.33 -15.33 3.31
C ALA A 83 4.92 -14.00 2.66
N TRP A 84 5.72 -12.96 2.92
CA TRP A 84 5.60 -11.68 2.23
C TRP A 84 6.24 -11.75 0.84
N GLN A 85 5.46 -11.53 -0.19
CA GLN A 85 5.93 -11.39 -1.56
C GLN A 85 5.96 -9.91 -1.94
N ARG A 86 7.13 -9.40 -2.35
CA ARG A 86 7.26 -8.04 -2.88
C ARG A 86 6.53 -7.94 -4.21
N ILE A 87 5.71 -6.90 -4.36
CA ILE A 87 5.03 -6.55 -5.60
C ILE A 87 5.91 -5.55 -6.34
N VAL A 88 6.26 -5.87 -7.59
CA VAL A 88 6.91 -4.94 -8.49
C VAL A 88 5.83 -4.05 -9.12
N LEU A 89 5.98 -2.74 -8.98
CA LEU A 89 5.10 -1.77 -9.60
C LEU A 89 5.57 -1.59 -11.04
N GLU A 90 4.74 -1.95 -12.01
CA GLU A 90 4.99 -1.62 -13.41
C GLU A 90 4.50 -0.20 -13.70
N TYR A 91 5.31 0.55 -14.45
CA TYR A 91 4.94 1.84 -15.01
C TYR A 91 4.47 1.60 -16.45
N ASP A 92 3.25 2.04 -16.77
CA ASP A 92 2.80 2.09 -18.16
C ASP A 92 3.21 3.45 -18.74
N ASP A 93 4.40 3.48 -19.35
CA ASP A 93 5.01 4.69 -19.92
C ASP A 93 4.14 5.39 -20.98
N LYS A 94 3.10 4.73 -21.50
CA LYS A 94 2.29 5.27 -22.60
C LYS A 94 1.08 6.09 -22.19
N PHE A 95 0.53 5.93 -20.98
CA PHE A 95 -0.81 6.53 -20.71
C PHE A 95 -1.07 7.11 -19.32
N ALA A 96 -0.24 6.87 -18.30
CA ALA A 96 -0.33 7.63 -17.04
C ALA A 96 0.83 7.27 -16.11
N PRO A 97 1.34 8.23 -15.30
CA PRO A 97 2.26 7.93 -14.19
C PRO A 97 1.58 7.16 -13.03
N GLU A 98 0.36 6.64 -13.22
CA GLU A 98 -0.29 5.81 -12.21
C GLU A 98 0.47 4.49 -12.10
N ARG A 99 1.07 4.22 -10.95
CA ARG A 99 1.72 2.94 -10.61
C ARG A 99 0.71 1.81 -10.80
N VAL A 100 0.80 1.09 -11.93
CA VAL A 100 -0.19 0.08 -12.30
C VAL A 100 0.21 -1.23 -11.63
N ILE A 101 -0.21 -1.43 -10.37
CA ILE A 101 -0.50 -2.81 -9.95
C ILE A 101 -1.88 -3.12 -10.50
N SER A 102 -1.96 -3.67 -11.71
CA SER A 102 -3.22 -4.23 -12.19
C SER A 102 -3.00 -5.67 -12.60
N GLY A 103 -3.78 -6.58 -12.01
CA GLY A 103 -3.79 -7.98 -12.42
C GLY A 103 -3.27 -8.97 -11.39
N LEU A 104 -2.65 -8.53 -10.29
CA LEU A 104 -2.28 -9.43 -9.21
C LEU A 104 -3.54 -10.04 -8.59
N SER A 105 -3.64 -11.37 -8.63
CA SER A 105 -4.78 -12.11 -8.05
C SER A 105 -4.68 -12.13 -6.52
N HIS A 106 -5.81 -11.89 -5.84
CA HIS A 106 -5.89 -12.15 -4.40
C HIS A 106 -5.65 -13.64 -4.14
N PRO A 107 -4.86 -14.02 -3.12
CA PRO A 107 -4.57 -15.43 -2.81
C PRO A 107 -5.84 -16.25 -2.53
N SER A 108 -6.72 -15.73 -1.66
CA SER A 108 -7.98 -16.37 -1.27
C SER A 108 -9.18 -16.09 -2.22
N PHE A 109 -9.28 -14.90 -2.82
CA PHE A 109 -10.43 -14.50 -3.66
C PHE A 109 -10.05 -14.47 -5.16
N LYS A 110 -10.28 -15.57 -5.87
CA LYS A 110 -9.81 -15.77 -7.27
C LYS A 110 -10.37 -14.75 -8.28
N ASP A 111 -11.52 -14.16 -7.99
CA ASP A 111 -12.20 -13.14 -8.79
C ASP A 111 -11.70 -11.70 -8.52
N ARG A 112 -10.89 -11.52 -7.48
CA ARG A 112 -10.35 -10.21 -7.09
C ARG A 112 -8.97 -9.95 -7.67
N ARG A 113 -8.73 -8.68 -7.94
CA ARG A 113 -7.49 -8.15 -8.50
C ARG A 113 -7.08 -6.91 -7.74
N LEU A 114 -5.78 -6.80 -7.45
CA LEU A 114 -5.24 -5.62 -6.80
C LEU A 114 -5.31 -4.45 -7.76
N LYS A 115 -5.71 -3.29 -7.24
CA LYS A 115 -5.61 -1.99 -7.90
C LYS A 115 -5.17 -0.96 -6.86
N LEU A 116 -4.20 -0.13 -7.21
CA LEU A 116 -3.91 1.10 -6.45
C LEU A 116 -4.83 2.22 -6.91
N ARG A 117 -5.36 2.98 -5.95
CA ARG A 117 -6.11 4.22 -6.18
C ARG A 117 -5.15 5.38 -6.39
N LYS A 118 -5.67 6.52 -6.86
CA LYS A 118 -4.88 7.75 -7.10
C LYS A 118 -4.14 8.27 -5.87
N ASN A 119 -4.70 8.05 -4.68
CA ASN A 119 -4.09 8.38 -3.40
C ASN A 119 -3.04 7.35 -2.91
N GLY A 120 -2.78 6.29 -3.70
CA GLY A 120 -1.87 5.21 -3.35
C GLY A 120 -2.48 4.12 -2.46
N GLU A 121 -3.77 4.23 -2.10
CA GLU A 121 -4.42 3.19 -1.30
C GLU A 121 -4.73 1.95 -2.14
N PRO A 122 -4.53 0.75 -1.60
CA PRO A 122 -4.86 -0.48 -2.30
C PRO A 122 -6.37 -0.75 -2.25
N SER A 123 -6.84 -1.50 -3.24
CA SER A 123 -8.23 -1.95 -3.33
C SER A 123 -8.29 -3.27 -4.08
N TRP A 124 -8.92 -4.28 -3.48
CA TRP A 124 -9.29 -5.52 -4.15
C TRP A 124 -10.59 -5.30 -4.96
N ILE A 125 -10.45 -5.19 -6.28
CA ILE A 125 -11.58 -5.01 -7.20
C ILE A 125 -11.88 -6.30 -7.96
N THR A 126 -13.11 -6.45 -8.47
CA THR A 126 -13.44 -7.64 -9.26
C THR A 126 -12.76 -7.60 -10.63
N LYS A 127 -12.55 -8.77 -11.25
CA LYS A 127 -12.10 -8.87 -12.65
C LYS A 127 -12.97 -8.05 -13.60
N GLN A 128 -14.28 -8.04 -13.39
CA GLN A 128 -15.21 -7.25 -14.20
C GLN A 128 -14.91 -5.75 -14.08
N THR A 129 -14.70 -5.23 -12.86
CA THR A 129 -14.28 -3.84 -12.65
C THR A 129 -12.94 -3.53 -13.31
N CYS A 130 -11.99 -4.49 -13.36
CA CYS A 130 -10.75 -4.31 -14.13
C CYS A 130 -11.04 -4.11 -15.62
N VAL A 131 -11.91 -4.94 -16.21
CA VAL A 131 -12.27 -4.86 -17.64
C VAL A 131 -12.95 -3.52 -17.95
N THR A 132 -13.94 -3.12 -17.15
CA THR A 132 -14.64 -1.83 -17.34
C THR A 132 -13.70 -0.63 -17.20
N ASN A 133 -12.77 -0.67 -16.24
CA ASN A 133 -11.78 0.40 -16.11
C ASN A 133 -10.84 0.47 -17.31
N LYS A 134 -10.45 -0.69 -17.87
CA LYS A 134 -9.62 -0.75 -19.09
C LYS A 134 -10.36 -0.21 -20.32
N SER A 135 -11.64 -0.54 -20.50
CA SER A 135 -12.42 -0.06 -21.65
C SER A 135 -12.69 1.45 -21.60
N ARG A 136 -13.03 2.00 -20.42
CA ARG A 136 -13.26 3.45 -20.25
C ARG A 136 -12.02 4.29 -20.55
N ARG A 137 -10.82 3.78 -20.29
CA ARG A 137 -9.57 4.46 -20.66
C ARG A 137 -9.36 4.55 -22.17
N LYS A 138 -9.85 3.56 -22.94
CA LYS A 138 -9.71 3.54 -24.40
C LYS A 138 -10.74 4.43 -25.12
N GLY A 139 -11.92 4.64 -24.54
CA GLY A 139 -12.99 5.44 -25.15
C GLY A 139 -13.00 6.92 -24.77
N ALA A 140 -12.02 7.38 -23.98
CA ALA A 140 -11.88 8.80 -23.59
C ALA A 140 -10.85 9.55 -24.47
N GLN A 141 -10.57 9.03 -25.67
CA GLN A 141 -9.80 9.69 -26.72
C GLN A 141 -10.72 10.40 -27.70
#